data_AF-A0A6P0MSS9-F1
#
_entry.id   AF-A0A6P0MSS9-F1
#
_cell.length_a   1.000
_cell.length_b   1.000
_cell.length_c   1.000
_cell.angle_alpha   90.00
_cell.angle_beta   90.00
_cell.angle_gamma   90.00
#
_symmetry.space_group_name_H-M   'P 1'
#
loop_
_entity.id
_entity.type
_entity.pdbx_description
1 polymer ?
#
loop_
_entity_poly.entity_id
_entity_poly.type
_entity_poly.pdbx_seq_one_letter_code
_entity_poly.pdbx_strand_id
1 'polypeptide(L)'
;MLPSGEKRLGIENTGVALGYSKRFFFQRTKRQSKTLKDLQDMGFSGEQIWVKIIRQGEDKRGSSLAKTVSLRDFVKLVTFEAIKKRNKKAVVLLAAFAEVGLERTIEDAFAGRSIEFLLEKIVHYSKWTHEELEEVLAYNRSEVRGLYPWGYPPSLN
;
A
#
# COMPACT_ATOMS: atom_id res chain seq x y z
N MET A 1 -0.58 3.92 15.51
CA MET A 1 0.42 2.84 15.41
C MET A 1 0.23 1.94 16.63
N LEU A 2 0.22 0.62 16.45
CA LEU A 2 0.15 -0.30 17.60
C LEU A 2 1.50 -0.35 18.34
N PRO A 3 1.54 -0.81 19.60
CA PRO A 3 2.80 -1.04 20.32
C PRO A 3 3.76 -1.99 19.59
N SER A 4 3.22 -2.88 18.74
CA SER A 4 3.99 -3.74 17.84
C SER A 4 4.66 -3.02 16.66
N GLY A 5 4.46 -1.70 16.51
CA GLY A 5 4.88 -0.94 15.33
C GLY A 5 3.94 -1.11 14.12
N GLU A 6 2.94 -2.00 14.21
CA GLU A 6 2.02 -2.24 13.10
C GLU A 6 1.17 -0.99 12.80
N LYS A 7 1.09 -0.65 11.51
CA LYS A 7 0.22 0.39 10.97
C LYS A 7 -1.07 -0.25 10.48
N ARG A 8 -2.20 0.22 11.01
CA ARG A 8 -3.53 -0.30 10.71
C ARG A 8 -4.49 0.84 10.35
N LEU A 9 -5.46 0.53 9.51
CA LEU A 9 -6.42 1.49 8.97
C LEU A 9 -7.84 1.17 9.43
N GLY A 10 -8.63 2.21 9.69
CA GLY A 10 -10.04 2.08 10.05
C GLY A 10 -10.85 1.49 8.90
N ILE A 11 -11.63 0.45 9.22
CA ILE A 11 -12.41 -0.29 8.23
C ILE A 11 -13.49 0.59 7.57
N GLU A 12 -14.12 1.47 8.34
CA GLU A 12 -15.18 2.34 7.82
C GLU A 12 -14.65 3.33 6.77
N ASN A 13 -13.49 3.94 7.04
CA ASN A 13 -12.84 4.89 6.13
C ASN A 13 -12.34 4.20 4.86
N THR A 14 -11.96 2.92 4.95
CA THR A 14 -11.59 2.10 3.79
C THR A 14 -12.76 1.97 2.81
N GLY A 15 -13.97 1.70 3.31
CA GLY A 15 -15.18 1.64 2.48
C GLY A 15 -15.46 2.97 1.77
N VAL A 16 -15.38 4.07 2.51
CA VAL A 16 -15.62 5.43 1.99
C VAL A 16 -14.58 5.81 0.92
N ALA A 17 -13.29 5.53 1.16
CA ALA A 17 -12.21 5.82 0.21
C ALA A 17 -12.41 5.09 -1.13
N LEU A 18 -12.95 3.87 -1.09
CA LEU A 18 -13.28 3.08 -2.28
C LEU A 18 -14.62 3.47 -2.93
N GLY A 19 -15.34 4.45 -2.37
CA GLY A 19 -16.63 4.93 -2.86
C GLY A 19 -17.83 4.09 -2.43
N TYR A 20 -17.67 3.24 -1.42
CA TYR A 20 -18.74 2.42 -0.87
C TYR A 20 -19.24 2.95 0.48
N SER A 21 -20.24 2.28 1.04
CA SER A 21 -20.74 2.58 2.38
C SER A 21 -19.72 2.21 3.46
N LYS A 22 -19.83 2.84 4.66
CA LYS A 22 -19.02 2.48 5.84
C LYS A 22 -19.13 1.00 6.24
N ARG A 23 -20.22 0.33 5.84
CA ARG A 23 -20.49 -1.10 6.12
C ARG A 23 -19.90 -2.05 5.08
N PHE A 24 -19.38 -1.53 3.96
CA PHE A 24 -18.91 -2.32 2.82
C PHE A 24 -17.96 -3.46 3.21
N PHE A 25 -16.94 -3.14 4.00
CA PHE A 25 -15.92 -4.11 4.35
C PHE A 25 -16.48 -5.24 5.22
N PHE A 26 -17.41 -4.93 6.13
CA PHE A 26 -18.10 -5.94 6.95
C PHE A 26 -18.92 -6.92 6.11
N GLN A 27 -19.41 -6.49 4.95
CA GLN A 27 -20.12 -7.37 4.02
C GLN A 27 -19.14 -8.21 3.19
N ARG A 28 -17.99 -7.64 2.79
CA ARG A 28 -16.94 -8.34 2.02
C ARG A 28 -16.25 -9.46 2.79
N THR A 29 -16.15 -9.34 4.11
CA THR A 29 -15.52 -10.36 4.96
C THR A 29 -16.51 -11.35 5.58
N LYS A 30 -17.79 -11.33 5.20
CA LYS A 30 -18.78 -12.32 5.65
C LYS A 30 -18.86 -13.52 4.68
N ARG A 31 -19.08 -14.70 5.26
CA ARG A 31 -19.21 -16.07 4.69
C ARG A 31 -18.93 -16.22 3.18
N GLN A 32 -17.82 -16.90 2.87
CA GLN A 32 -17.54 -17.64 1.63
C GLN A 32 -18.03 -16.99 0.32
N SER A 33 -17.73 -15.70 0.12
CA SER A 33 -17.95 -15.08 -1.19
C SER A 33 -16.79 -15.43 -2.13
N LYS A 34 -17.09 -15.58 -3.43
CA LYS A 34 -16.05 -15.69 -4.48
C LYS A 34 -14.99 -14.59 -4.34
N THR A 35 -15.45 -13.40 -4.01
CA THR A 35 -14.60 -12.23 -3.75
C THR A 35 -13.62 -12.43 -2.59
N LEU A 36 -14.07 -13.02 -1.48
CA LEU A 36 -13.18 -13.30 -0.34
C LEU A 36 -12.12 -14.34 -0.72
N LYS A 37 -12.50 -15.35 -1.53
CA LYS A 37 -11.56 -16.32 -2.06
C LYS A 37 -10.51 -15.65 -2.96
N ASP A 38 -10.94 -14.84 -3.92
CA ASP A 38 -10.02 -14.12 -4.80
C ASP A 38 -9.07 -13.19 -4.02
N LEU A 39 -9.55 -12.58 -2.93
CA LEU A 39 -8.71 -11.79 -2.03
C LEU A 39 -7.71 -12.67 -1.26
N GLN A 40 -8.13 -13.83 -0.76
CA GLN A 40 -7.27 -14.78 -0.07
C GLN A 40 -6.19 -15.34 -1.00
N ASP A 41 -6.48 -15.54 -2.28
CA ASP A 41 -5.49 -15.94 -3.30
C ASP A 41 -4.41 -14.86 -3.54
N MET A 42 -4.70 -13.60 -3.17
CA MET A 42 -3.75 -12.48 -3.11
C MET A 42 -3.06 -12.34 -1.74
N GLY A 43 -3.28 -13.30 -0.83
CA GLY A 43 -2.72 -13.31 0.52
C GLY A 43 -3.40 -12.33 1.50
N PHE A 44 -4.65 -11.93 1.24
CA PHE A 44 -5.44 -11.14 2.19
C PHE A 44 -5.81 -12.00 3.41
N SER A 45 -5.39 -11.59 4.61
CA SER A 45 -5.73 -12.34 5.83
C SER A 45 -7.16 -12.02 6.29
N GLY A 46 -7.59 -10.77 6.09
CA GLY A 46 -8.89 -10.28 6.53
C GLY A 46 -8.97 -10.12 8.05
N GLU A 47 -7.82 -10.14 8.73
CA GLU A 47 -7.74 -10.03 10.19
C GLU A 47 -8.17 -8.64 10.65
N GLN A 48 -9.15 -8.60 11.54
CA GLN A 48 -9.72 -7.37 12.06
C GLN A 48 -9.49 -7.27 13.57
N ILE A 49 -8.86 -6.19 14.00
CA ILE A 49 -8.54 -5.94 15.41
C ILE A 49 -9.23 -4.65 15.85
N TRP A 50 -9.79 -4.68 17.04
CA TRP A 50 -10.32 -3.50 17.71
C TRP A 50 -9.20 -2.73 18.38
N VAL A 51 -9.10 -1.43 18.08
CA VAL A 51 -8.10 -0.55 18.67
C VAL A 51 -8.78 0.61 19.38
N LYS A 52 -8.18 1.06 20.49
CA LYS A 52 -8.62 2.25 21.21
C LYS A 52 -8.21 3.50 20.44
N ILE A 53 -9.16 4.39 20.19
CA ILE A 53 -8.90 5.67 19.55
C ILE A 53 -8.46 6.66 20.62
N ILE A 54 -7.24 7.18 20.49
CA ILE A 54 -6.78 8.32 21.28
C ILE A 54 -7.18 9.57 20.51
N ARG A 55 -8.26 10.23 20.93
CA ARG A 55 -8.65 11.53 20.37
C ARG A 55 -7.85 12.62 21.07
N GLN A 56 -7.15 13.44 20.28
CA GLN A 56 -6.53 14.68 20.74
C GLN A 56 -7.42 15.84 20.29
N GLY A 57 -7.70 16.80 21.19
CA GLY A 57 -8.58 17.95 20.95
C GLY A 57 -9.85 17.98 21.81
N GLU A 58 -10.64 19.05 21.68
CA GLU A 58 -11.86 19.30 22.46
C GLU A 58 -13.02 18.36 22.06
N ASP A 59 -13.00 17.85 20.83
CA ASP A 59 -14.07 17.04 20.28
C ASP A 59 -13.92 15.55 20.63
N LYS A 60 -14.27 15.21 21.88
CA LYS A 60 -14.18 13.83 22.42
C LYS A 60 -15.36 12.94 22.02
N ARG A 61 -16.35 13.43 21.26
CA ARG A 61 -17.57 12.69 20.90
C ARG A 61 -17.29 11.57 19.89
N GLY A 62 -17.95 10.41 20.09
CA GLY A 62 -17.91 9.24 19.20
C GLY A 62 -17.35 7.96 19.85
N SER A 63 -17.33 6.84 19.11
CA SER A 63 -16.85 5.54 19.61
C SER A 63 -15.39 5.59 20.08
N SER A 64 -15.09 5.05 21.27
CA SER A 64 -13.73 4.92 21.81
C SER A 64 -12.93 3.79 21.16
N LEU A 65 -13.60 2.96 20.36
CA LEU A 65 -13.02 1.80 19.67
C LEU A 65 -13.28 1.90 18.17
N ALA A 66 -12.25 1.58 17.38
CA ALA A 66 -12.35 1.40 15.93
C ALA A 66 -11.92 -0.01 15.55
N LYS A 67 -12.66 -0.62 14.62
CA LYS A 67 -12.24 -1.86 13.99
C LYS A 67 -11.28 -1.56 12.84
N THR A 68 -10.16 -2.26 12.79
CA THR A 68 -9.05 -1.94 11.87
C THR A 68 -8.54 -3.15 11.10
N VAL A 69 -7.94 -2.88 9.94
CA VAL A 69 -7.25 -3.86 9.10
C VAL A 69 -5.77 -3.50 8.98
N SER A 70 -4.93 -4.49 8.73
CA SER A 70 -3.52 -4.24 8.48
C SER A 70 -3.34 -3.38 7.22
N LEU A 71 -2.26 -2.59 7.18
CA LEU A 71 -1.92 -1.83 5.97
C LEU A 71 -1.76 -2.75 4.75
N ARG A 72 -1.20 -3.95 4.93
CA ARG A 72 -1.03 -4.94 3.85
C ARG A 72 -2.38 -5.39 3.29
N ASP A 73 -3.33 -5.73 4.15
CA ASP A 73 -4.67 -6.13 3.72
C ASP A 73 -5.44 -4.99 3.06
N PHE A 74 -5.24 -3.76 3.53
CA PHE A 74 -5.80 -2.58 2.89
C PHE A 74 -5.28 -2.43 1.46
N VAL A 75 -3.96 -2.49 1.25
CA VAL A 75 -3.35 -2.40 -0.08
C VAL A 75 -3.88 -3.51 -0.99
N LYS A 76 -3.94 -4.76 -0.51
CA LYS A 76 -4.51 -5.89 -1.28
C LYS A 76 -5.95 -5.66 -1.69
N LEU A 77 -6.78 -5.13 -0.79
CA LEU A 77 -8.17 -4.79 -1.11
C LEU A 77 -8.25 -3.69 -2.19
N VAL A 78 -7.46 -2.63 -2.06
CA VAL A 78 -7.43 -1.55 -3.06
C VAL A 78 -6.98 -2.09 -4.41
N THR A 79 -5.92 -2.90 -4.45
CA THR A 79 -5.42 -3.56 -5.66
C THR A 79 -6.48 -4.47 -6.29
N PHE A 80 -7.18 -5.28 -5.48
CA PHE A 80 -8.27 -6.11 -5.96
C PHE A 80 -9.40 -5.28 -6.59
N GLU A 81 -9.83 -4.21 -5.93
CA GLU A 81 -10.88 -3.32 -6.45
C GLU A 81 -10.45 -2.64 -7.76
N ALA A 82 -9.19 -2.20 -7.86
CA ALA A 82 -8.65 -1.60 -9.07
C ALA A 82 -8.62 -2.61 -10.23
N ILE A 83 -8.09 -3.81 -10.02
CA ILE A 83 -7.86 -4.77 -11.11
C ILE A 83 -9.13 -5.55 -11.45
N LYS A 84 -9.78 -6.16 -10.46
CA LYS A 84 -10.90 -7.09 -10.68
C LYS A 84 -12.25 -6.39 -10.80
N LYS A 85 -12.43 -5.25 -10.12
CA LYS A 85 -13.67 -4.46 -10.18
C LYS A 85 -13.57 -3.23 -11.06
N ARG A 86 -12.38 -2.89 -11.58
CA ARG A 86 -12.13 -1.68 -12.37
C ARG A 86 -12.64 -0.41 -11.65
N ASN A 87 -12.53 -0.41 -10.33
CA ASN A 87 -13.00 0.69 -9.50
C ASN A 87 -12.07 1.90 -9.71
N LYS A 88 -12.58 2.94 -10.39
CA LYS A 88 -11.81 4.15 -10.70
C LYS A 88 -11.21 4.82 -9.45
N LYS A 89 -11.92 4.81 -8.32
CA LYS A 89 -11.40 5.39 -7.06
C LYS A 89 -10.22 4.59 -6.52
N ALA A 90 -10.28 3.26 -6.63
CA ALA A 90 -9.16 2.40 -6.25
C ALA A 90 -7.93 2.62 -7.14
N VAL A 91 -8.13 2.80 -8.45
CA VAL A 91 -7.05 3.13 -9.40
C VAL A 91 -6.41 4.47 -9.03
N VAL A 92 -7.21 5.51 -8.77
CA VAL A 92 -6.71 6.83 -8.36
C VAL A 92 -5.96 6.75 -7.02
N LEU A 93 -6.45 5.96 -6.06
CA LEU A 93 -5.74 5.74 -4.80
C LEU A 93 -4.38 5.07 -5.01
N LEU A 94 -4.30 4.05 -5.87
CA LEU A 94 -3.02 3.42 -6.20
C LEU A 94 -2.04 4.41 -6.84
N ALA A 95 -2.53 5.25 -7.77
CA ALA A 95 -1.70 6.26 -8.42
C ALA A 95 -1.16 7.27 -7.39
N ALA A 96 -2.01 7.80 -6.51
CA ALA A 96 -1.61 8.73 -5.47
C ALA A 96 -0.62 8.11 -4.47
N PHE A 97 -0.81 6.84 -4.09
CA PHE A 97 0.15 6.15 -3.23
C PHE A 97 1.48 5.88 -3.92
N ALA A 98 1.46 5.56 -5.22
CA ALA A 98 2.68 5.37 -6.01
C ALA A 98 3.45 6.68 -6.14
N GLU A 99 2.78 7.78 -6.46
CA GLU A 99 3.40 9.11 -6.58
C GLU A 99 4.10 9.52 -5.28
N VAL A 100 3.38 9.52 -4.15
CA VAL A 100 3.94 9.86 -2.83
C VAL A 100 5.05 8.89 -2.41
N GLY A 101 4.88 7.59 -2.72
CA GLY A 101 5.88 6.58 -2.39
C GLY A 101 7.16 6.73 -3.19
N LEU A 102 7.05 7.07 -4.48
CA LEU A 102 8.17 7.30 -5.38
C LEU A 102 8.91 8.58 -5.02
N GLU A 103 8.21 9.68 -4.77
CA GLU A 103 8.82 10.95 -4.35
C GLU A 103 9.72 10.73 -3.13
N ARG A 104 9.17 10.10 -2.07
CA ARG A 104 9.95 9.80 -0.86
C ARG A 104 11.11 8.84 -1.11
N THR A 105 10.92 7.85 -1.98
CA THR A 105 11.99 6.91 -2.34
C THR A 105 13.14 7.63 -3.04
N ILE A 106 12.80 8.55 -3.95
CA ILE A 106 13.76 9.37 -4.68
C ILE A 106 14.51 10.29 -3.71
N GLU A 107 13.81 10.95 -2.78
CA GLU A 107 14.42 11.76 -1.72
C GLU A 107 15.37 10.92 -0.84
N ASP A 108 14.95 9.73 -0.42
CA ASP A 108 15.76 8.81 0.38
C ASP A 108 17.04 8.40 -0.39
N ALA A 109 16.91 8.07 -1.67
CA ALA A 109 18.03 7.72 -2.54
C ALA A 109 19.03 8.87 -2.71
N PHE A 110 18.54 10.10 -2.98
CA PHE A 110 19.40 11.28 -3.09
C PHE A 110 20.06 11.68 -1.77
N ALA A 111 19.42 11.41 -0.64
CA ALA A 111 19.98 11.63 0.69
C ALA A 111 20.95 10.50 1.12
N GLY A 112 21.20 9.49 0.28
CA GLY A 112 22.07 8.36 0.60
C GLY A 112 21.50 7.40 1.65
N ARG A 113 20.18 7.43 1.90
CA ARG A 113 19.50 6.50 2.81
C ARG A 113 19.20 5.17 2.11
N SER A 114 19.19 4.07 2.87
CA SER A 114 18.89 2.75 2.30
C SER A 114 17.46 2.68 1.77
N ILE A 115 17.33 2.14 0.56
CA ILE A 115 16.05 1.85 -0.12
C ILE A 115 15.75 0.34 -0.17
N GLU A 116 16.50 -0.48 0.57
CA GLU A 116 16.36 -1.95 0.59
C GLU A 116 14.97 -2.41 1.04
N PHE A 117 14.26 -1.57 1.82
CA PHE A 117 12.88 -1.84 2.21
C PHE A 117 11.95 -2.07 1.01
N LEU A 118 12.28 -1.55 -0.18
CA LEU A 118 11.53 -1.80 -1.42
C LEU A 118 11.62 -3.26 -1.86
N LEU A 119 12.78 -3.91 -1.70
CA LEU A 119 12.97 -5.31 -2.06
C LEU A 119 12.00 -6.19 -1.26
N GLU A 120 11.87 -5.95 0.04
CA GLU A 120 10.91 -6.66 0.89
C GLU A 120 9.46 -6.46 0.42
N LYS A 121 9.12 -5.26 -0.07
CA LYS A 121 7.77 -5.00 -0.60
C LYS A 121 7.54 -5.68 -1.94
N ILE A 122 8.53 -5.67 -2.83
CA ILE A 122 8.40 -6.29 -4.15
C ILE A 122 8.20 -7.80 -3.97
N VAL A 123 9.07 -8.49 -3.21
CA VAL A 123 8.92 -9.92 -2.90
C VAL A 123 7.53 -10.23 -2.31
N HIS A 124 7.01 -9.37 -1.43
CA HIS A 124 5.70 -9.56 -0.84
C HIS A 124 4.53 -9.51 -1.86
N TYR A 125 4.65 -8.71 -2.93
CA TYR A 125 3.55 -8.44 -3.86
C TYR A 125 3.70 -9.08 -5.24
N SER A 126 4.92 -9.35 -5.71
CA SER A 126 5.16 -9.79 -7.08
C SER A 126 5.06 -11.29 -7.28
N LYS A 127 5.02 -12.09 -6.21
CA LYS A 127 5.32 -13.55 -6.26
C LYS A 127 6.67 -13.86 -6.93
N TRP A 128 7.48 -12.85 -7.21
CA TRP A 128 8.74 -13.04 -7.90
C TRP A 128 9.71 -13.78 -7.01
N THR A 129 10.49 -14.66 -7.61
CA THR A 129 11.66 -15.20 -6.93
C THR A 129 12.71 -14.10 -6.75
N HIS A 130 13.67 -14.31 -5.85
CA HIS A 130 14.74 -13.34 -5.64
C HIS A 130 15.54 -13.10 -6.93
N GLU A 131 15.69 -14.14 -7.74
CA GLU A 131 16.36 -14.11 -9.05
C GLU A 131 15.62 -13.23 -10.05
N GLU A 132 14.30 -13.37 -10.19
CA GLU A 132 13.48 -12.52 -11.08
C GLU A 132 13.54 -11.04 -10.68
N LEU A 133 13.61 -10.75 -9.37
CA LEU A 133 13.77 -9.40 -8.87
C LEU A 133 15.15 -8.81 -9.22
N GLU A 134 16.23 -9.56 -8.99
CA GLU A 134 17.59 -9.10 -9.31
C GLU A 134 17.78 -8.87 -10.81
N GLU A 135 17.15 -9.68 -11.67
CA GLU A 135 17.19 -9.49 -13.13
C GLU A 135 16.57 -8.14 -13.53
N VAL A 136 15.39 -7.81 -13.01
CA VAL A 136 14.71 -6.54 -13.30
C VAL A 136 15.49 -5.34 -12.74
N LEU A 137 16.07 -5.48 -11.55
CA LEU A 137 16.90 -4.42 -10.97
C LEU A 137 18.20 -4.22 -11.75
N ALA A 138 18.83 -5.29 -12.22
CA ALA A 138 20.02 -5.21 -13.06
C ALA A 138 19.71 -4.47 -14.38
N TYR A 139 18.60 -4.82 -15.04
CA TYR A 139 18.11 -4.12 -16.22
C TYR A 139 17.91 -2.61 -15.96
N ASN A 140 17.14 -2.26 -14.93
CA ASN A 140 16.87 -0.85 -14.61
C ASN A 140 18.14 -0.06 -14.24
N ARG A 141 19.08 -0.67 -13.49
CA ARG A 141 20.37 -0.05 -13.17
C ARG A 141 21.17 0.23 -14.45
N SER A 142 21.15 -0.68 -15.43
CA SER A 142 21.83 -0.49 -16.71
C SER A 142 21.21 0.63 -17.54
N GLU A 143 19.88 0.71 -17.59
CA GLU A 143 19.17 1.79 -18.31
C GLU A 143 19.44 3.16 -17.70
N VAL A 144 19.35 3.27 -16.37
CA VAL A 144 19.64 4.53 -15.66
C VAL A 144 21.09 4.96 -15.89
N ARG A 145 22.06 4.03 -15.89
CA ARG A 145 23.45 4.35 -16.24
C ARG A 145 23.61 4.77 -17.71
N GLY A 146 22.81 4.22 -18.61
CA GLY A 146 22.76 4.62 -20.02
C GLY A 146 22.18 6.02 -20.22
N LEU A 147 21.20 6.41 -19.40
CA LEU A 147 20.61 7.74 -19.39
C LEU A 147 21.55 8.81 -18.82
N TYR A 148 22.42 8.42 -17.88
CA TYR A 148 23.42 9.29 -17.26
C TYR A 148 24.83 8.70 -17.44
N PRO A 149 25.43 8.80 -18.63
CA PRO A 149 26.81 8.39 -18.85
C PRO A 149 27.75 9.38 -18.14
N TRP A 150 27.91 9.19 -16.82
CA TRP A 150 28.90 9.77 -15.91
C TRP A 150 29.31 11.25 -16.12
N GLY A 151 28.82 12.14 -15.24
CA GLY A 151 29.71 13.10 -14.59
C GLY A 151 29.33 14.59 -14.56
N TYR A 152 28.33 15.06 -15.30
CA TYR A 152 27.93 16.47 -15.24
C TYR A 152 26.40 16.63 -15.19
N PRO A 153 25.84 17.43 -14.26
CA PRO A 153 24.50 17.96 -14.47
C PRO A 153 24.52 18.76 -15.78
N PRO A 154 23.43 18.75 -16.58
CA PRO A 154 23.36 19.63 -17.75
C PRO A 154 23.61 21.05 -17.24
N SER A 155 24.64 21.71 -17.78
CA SER A 155 24.82 23.13 -17.56
C SER A 155 23.53 23.82 -17.98
N LEU A 156 22.82 24.39 -17.02
CA LEU A 156 21.70 25.29 -17.27
C LEU A 156 22.29 26.50 -18.01
N ASN A 157 22.17 26.49 -19.33
CA ASN A 157 22.31 27.68 -20.17
C ASN A 157 20.95 28.36 -20.28
#